data_AF-A0A358DJZ0-F1
#
_entry.id   AF-A0A358DJZ0-F1
#
_cell.length_a   1.000
_cell.length_b   1.000
_cell.length_c   1.000
_cell.angle_alpha   90.00
_cell.angle_beta   90.00
_cell.angle_gamma   90.00
#
_symmetry.space_group_name_H-M   'P 1'
#
loop_
_entity.id
_entity.type
_entity.pdbx_description
1 polymer ?
#
loop_
_entity_poly.entity_id
_entity_poly.type
_entity_poly.pdbx_seq_one_letter_code
_entity_poly.pdbx_strand_id
1 'polypeptide(L)'
;AVKIDGKRAYEFARKNEEIELKPKILVIKEIELLFYNLPTITIRVVCSKGTYIRALARDIGESLQSGAHLLALQRTRVGDVSLNDCLKVEELDDFFDRQLAKGEA
;
A
#
# COMPACT_ATOMS: atom_id res chain seq x y z
N ALA A 1 -0.11 10.85 -4.48
CA ALA A 1 -1.46 11.38 -4.22
C ALA A 1 -2.08 11.81 -5.53
N VAL A 2 -3.36 11.51 -5.78
CA VAL A 2 -4.08 12.01 -6.96
C VAL A 2 -4.22 13.53 -6.85
N LYS A 3 -3.92 14.23 -7.94
CA LYS A 3 -4.18 15.66 -8.07
C LYS A 3 -5.41 15.86 -8.96
N ILE A 4 -6.20 16.87 -8.62
CA ILE A 4 -7.39 17.31 -9.35
C ILE A 4 -7.23 18.83 -9.49
N ASP A 5 -7.17 19.31 -10.74
CA ASP A 5 -6.98 20.73 -11.07
C ASP A 5 -5.83 21.41 -10.28
N GLY A 6 -4.70 20.71 -10.18
CA GLY A 6 -3.49 21.21 -9.51
C GLY A 6 -3.46 21.01 -7.98
N LYS A 7 -4.60 20.76 -7.33
CA LYS A 7 -4.70 20.53 -5.88
C LYS A 7 -4.71 19.04 -5.54
N ARG A 8 -4.27 18.66 -4.33
CA ARG A 8 -4.24 17.25 -3.93
C ARG A 8 -5.65 16.82 -3.52
N ALA A 9 -6.13 15.68 -4.01
CA ALA A 9 -7.51 15.23 -3.76
C ALA A 9 -7.89 15.11 -2.27
N TYR A 10 -6.93 14.83 -1.37
CA TYR A 10 -7.23 14.76 0.07
C TYR A 10 -7.57 16.13 0.70
N GLU A 11 -7.14 17.24 0.08
CA GLU A 11 -7.38 18.59 0.61
C GLU A 11 -8.86 18.95 0.54
N PHE A 12 -9.55 18.46 -0.48
CA PHE A 12 -10.99 18.64 -0.66
C PHE A 12 -11.81 17.73 0.26
N ALA A 13 -11.39 16.46 0.41
CA ALA A 13 -12.03 15.52 1.34
C ALA A 13 -12.03 16.04 2.79
N ARG A 14 -10.97 16.76 3.20
CA ARG A 14 -10.90 17.41 4.53
C ARG A 14 -11.82 18.62 4.69
N LYS A 15 -12.32 19.18 3.59
CA LYS A 15 -13.25 20.31 3.58
C LYS A 15 -14.72 19.89 3.44
N ASN A 16 -15.00 18.59 3.51
CA ASN A 16 -16.31 17.99 3.19
C ASN A 16 -16.82 18.33 1.79
N GLU A 17 -15.92 18.67 0.86
CA GLU A 17 -16.26 18.81 -0.55
C GLU A 17 -16.21 17.42 -1.17
N GLU A 18 -17.39 16.89 -1.53
CA GLU A 18 -17.48 15.61 -2.26
C GLU A 18 -16.87 15.78 -3.65
N ILE A 19 -15.85 14.98 -3.93
CA ILE A 19 -15.25 14.93 -5.26
C ILE A 19 -15.46 13.57 -5.87
N GLU A 20 -16.04 13.58 -7.07
CA GLU A 20 -16.19 12.41 -7.90
C GLU A 20 -14.82 12.03 -8.50
N LEU A 21 -14.18 11.02 -7.91
CA LEU A 21 -12.95 10.46 -8.43
C LEU A 21 -13.27 9.57 -9.64
N LYS A 22 -12.79 9.96 -10.82
CA LYS A 22 -12.90 9.13 -12.02
C LYS A 22 -12.28 7.74 -11.76
N PRO A 23 -13.00 6.64 -12.05
CA PRO A 23 -12.48 5.30 -11.88
C PRO A 23 -11.27 5.08 -12.79
N LYS A 24 -10.29 4.30 -12.31
CA LYS A 24 -9.10 3.93 -13.06
C LYS A 24 -9.04 2.43 -13.22
N ILE A 25 -8.78 1.99 -14.45
CA ILE A 25 -8.54 0.57 -14.74
C ILE A 25 -7.23 0.17 -14.08
N LEU A 26 -7.28 -0.93 -13.34
CA LEU A 26 -6.17 -1.56 -12.65
C LEU A 26 -6.24 -3.08 -12.83
N VAL A 27 -5.15 -3.76 -12.51
CA VAL A 27 -5.06 -5.22 -12.62
C VAL A 27 -4.68 -5.80 -11.27
N ILE A 28 -5.54 -6.67 -10.75
CA ILE A 28 -5.18 -7.62 -9.69
C ILE A 28 -4.69 -8.88 -10.40
N LYS A 29 -3.39 -9.13 -10.34
CA LYS A 29 -2.76 -10.30 -10.97
C LYS A 29 -2.98 -11.55 -10.14
N GLU A 30 -2.98 -11.40 -8.82
CA GLU A 30 -3.15 -12.51 -7.88
C GLU A 30 -3.73 -11.99 -6.56
N ILE A 31 -4.60 -12.79 -5.95
CA ILE A 31 -5.14 -12.57 -4.61
C ILE A 31 -5.20 -13.91 -3.88
N GLU A 32 -4.68 -13.96 -2.66
CA GLU A 32 -4.65 -15.17 -1.84
C GLU A 32 -5.09 -14.84 -0.41
N LEU A 33 -5.93 -15.68 0.18
CA LEU A 33 -6.32 -15.58 1.58
C LEU A 33 -5.28 -16.30 2.44
N LEU A 34 -4.54 -15.54 3.25
CA LEU A 34 -3.49 -16.07 4.11
C LEU A 34 -3.98 -16.43 5.51
N PHE A 35 -4.95 -15.66 6.03
CA PHE A 35 -5.48 -15.85 7.36
C PHE A 35 -6.95 -15.42 7.42
N TYR A 36 -7.75 -16.16 8.17
CA TYR A 36 -9.16 -15.89 8.37
C TYR A 36 -9.56 -16.22 9.81
N ASN A 37 -9.86 -15.18 10.59
CA ASN A 37 -10.45 -15.29 11.92
C ASN A 37 -11.25 -14.02 12.18
N LEU A 38 -12.58 -14.10 12.03
CA LEU A 38 -13.43 -12.93 12.11
C LEU A 38 -13.27 -12.18 13.44
N PRO A 39 -13.27 -10.84 13.42
CA PRO A 39 -13.56 -9.97 12.27
C PRO A 39 -12.34 -9.69 11.35
N THR A 40 -11.24 -10.44 11.48
CA THR A 40 -9.98 -10.16 10.77
C THR A 40 -9.70 -11.16 9.65
N ILE A 41 -9.33 -10.63 8.48
CA ILE A 41 -8.82 -11.41 7.36
C ILE A 41 -7.48 -10.83 6.91
N THR A 42 -6.55 -11.68 6.49
CA THR A 42 -5.30 -11.25 5.84
C THR A 42 -5.26 -11.81 4.45
N ILE A 43 -5.04 -10.93 3.47
CA ILE A 43 -4.87 -11.30 2.08
C ILE A 43 -3.50 -10.86 1.58
N ARG A 44 -2.94 -11.61 0.63
CA ARG A 44 -1.77 -11.21 -0.14
C ARG A 44 -2.21 -10.90 -1.56
N VAL A 45 -1.79 -9.74 -2.05
CA VAL A 45 -2.24 -9.22 -3.36
C VAL A 45 -1.05 -8.87 -4.23
N VAL A 46 -1.05 -9.37 -5.46
CA VAL A 46 -0.15 -8.90 -6.53
C VAL A 46 -0.97 -8.02 -7.47
N CYS A 47 -0.60 -6.75 -7.61
CA CYS A 47 -1.40 -5.77 -8.33
C CYS A 47 -0.55 -4.81 -9.18
N SER A 48 -1.20 -4.13 -10.13
CA SER A 48 -0.59 -3.07 -10.93
C SER A 48 -0.35 -1.79 -10.12
N LYS A 49 0.52 -0.91 -10.64
CA LYS A 49 0.73 0.42 -10.07
C LYS A 49 -0.59 1.19 -9.94
N GLY A 50 -0.69 2.01 -8.89
CA GLY A 50 -1.87 2.84 -8.65
C GLY A 50 -3.04 2.11 -7.98
N THR A 51 -2.90 0.83 -7.65
CA THR A 51 -3.92 0.10 -6.87
C THR A 51 -4.00 0.65 -5.45
N TYR A 52 -5.21 1.03 -5.04
CA TYR A 52 -5.50 1.50 -3.68
C TYR A 52 -5.97 0.32 -2.83
N ILE A 53 -5.09 -0.30 -2.06
CA ILE A 53 -5.44 -1.46 -1.20
C ILE A 53 -6.56 -1.13 -0.20
N ARG A 54 -6.66 0.12 0.26
CA ARG A 54 -7.77 0.58 1.09
C ARG A 54 -9.12 0.54 0.37
N ALA A 55 -9.16 0.90 -0.91
CA ALA A 55 -10.36 0.79 -1.72
C ALA A 55 -10.73 -0.68 -1.92
N LEU A 56 -9.74 -1.53 -2.26
CA LEU A 56 -9.95 -2.98 -2.38
C LEU A 56 -10.53 -3.59 -1.10
N ALA A 57 -10.04 -3.20 0.08
CA ALA A 57 -10.59 -3.67 1.36
C ALA A 57 -12.07 -3.29 1.51
N ARG A 58 -12.44 -2.02 1.22
CA ARG A 58 -13.83 -1.57 1.24
C ARG A 58 -14.69 -2.36 0.25
N ASP A 59 -14.23 -2.49 -0.99
CA ASP A 59 -14.99 -3.16 -2.07
C ASP A 59 -15.21 -4.66 -1.75
N ILE A 60 -14.24 -5.33 -1.10
CA ILE A 60 -14.41 -6.69 -0.56
C ILE A 60 -15.46 -6.71 0.55
N GLY A 61 -15.41 -5.77 1.49
CA GLY A 61 -16.38 -5.67 2.58
C GLY A 61 -17.80 -5.38 2.12
N GLU A 62 -17.97 -4.54 1.09
CA GLU A 62 -19.25 -4.28 0.41
C GLU A 62 -19.77 -5.54 -0.27
N SER A 63 -18.91 -6.26 -0.99
CA SER A 63 -19.27 -7.53 -1.63
C SER A 63 -19.69 -8.61 -0.62
N LEU A 64 -19.14 -8.57 0.60
CA LEU A 64 -19.48 -9.45 1.72
C LEU A 64 -20.66 -8.94 2.57
N GLN A 65 -21.24 -7.77 2.26
CA GLN A 65 -22.36 -7.16 2.99
C GLN A 65 -22.10 -6.85 4.48
N SER A 66 -20.85 -6.78 4.91
CA SER A 66 -20.46 -6.44 6.30
C SER A 66 -19.75 -5.09 6.43
N GLY A 67 -19.24 -4.56 5.31
CA GLY A 67 -18.23 -3.51 5.32
C GLY A 67 -16.85 -4.03 5.74
N ALA A 68 -15.79 -3.35 5.32
CA ALA A 68 -14.42 -3.64 5.75
C ALA A 68 -13.52 -2.42 5.56
N HIS A 69 -12.46 -2.36 6.35
CA HIS A 69 -11.41 -1.36 6.24
C HIS A 69 -10.05 -2.00 6.45
N LEU A 70 -9.01 -1.30 6.01
CA LEU A 70 -7.64 -1.78 6.14
C LEU A 70 -7.14 -1.57 7.57
N LEU A 71 -6.84 -2.66 8.28
CA LEU A 71 -6.25 -2.63 9.62
C LEU A 71 -4.73 -2.43 9.58
N ALA A 72 -4.04 -3.21 8.74
CA ALA A 72 -2.59 -3.17 8.57
C ALA A 72 -2.20 -3.40 7.11
N LEU A 73 -1.03 -2.89 6.71
CA LEU A 73 -0.49 -3.07 5.36
C LEU A 73 1.02 -3.10 5.39
N GLN A 74 1.58 -4.13 4.75
CA GLN A 74 3.01 -4.25 4.52
C GLN A 74 3.23 -4.49 3.03
N ARG A 75 4.04 -3.63 2.42
CA ARG A 75 4.44 -3.82 1.02
C ARG A 75 5.69 -4.68 0.98
N THR A 76 5.54 -5.93 0.57
CA THR A 76 6.62 -6.92 0.59
C THR A 76 7.49 -6.92 -0.67
N ARG A 77 7.03 -6.30 -1.76
CA ARG A 77 7.79 -6.21 -3.03
C ARG A 77 7.38 -4.99 -3.87
N VAL A 78 8.33 -4.42 -4.61
CA VAL A 78 8.14 -3.43 -5.68
C VAL A 78 9.03 -3.80 -6.86
N GLY A 79 8.41 -4.25 -7.96
CA GLY A 79 9.18 -4.79 -9.09
C GLY A 79 10.02 -5.99 -8.63
N ASP A 80 11.33 -5.88 -8.82
CA ASP A 80 12.32 -6.90 -8.45
C ASP A 80 12.87 -6.71 -7.03
N VAL A 81 12.58 -5.60 -6.36
CA VAL A 81 13.04 -5.32 -5.00
C VAL A 81 12.03 -5.88 -4.00
N SER A 82 12.47 -6.81 -3.16
CA SER A 82 11.71 -7.40 -2.06
C SER A 82 12.01 -6.70 -0.73
N LEU A 83 11.22 -7.02 0.29
CA LEU A 83 11.46 -6.55 1.64
C LEU A 83 12.81 -7.03 2.21
N ASN A 84 13.29 -8.20 1.79
CA ASN A 84 14.58 -8.73 2.25
C ASN A 84 15.77 -7.93 1.70
N ASP A 85 15.56 -7.16 0.64
CA ASP A 85 16.56 -6.26 0.06
C ASP A 85 16.56 -4.88 0.75
N CYS A 86 15.61 -4.63 1.66
CA CYS A 86 15.44 -3.36 2.34
C CYS A 86 16.16 -3.37 3.71
N LEU A 87 16.81 -2.26 4.02
CA LEU A 87 17.34 -2.00 5.36
C LEU A 87 16.25 -1.39 6.24
N LYS A 88 16.27 -1.74 7.53
CA LYS A 88 15.52 -0.96 8.52
C LYS A 88 16.23 0.36 8.78
N VAL A 89 15.47 1.37 9.20
CA VAL A 89 16.03 2.71 9.44
C VAL A 89 17.08 2.67 10.56
N GLU A 90 16.87 1.81 11.56
CA GLU A 90 17.78 1.64 12.70
C GLU A 90 19.10 0.97 12.31
N GLU A 91 19.16 0.29 11.18
CA GLU A 91 20.36 -0.40 10.68
C GLU A 91 21.24 0.52 9.80
N LEU A 92 20.79 1.76 9.58
CA LEU A 92 21.39 2.66 8.61
C LEU A 92 22.76 3.19 9.05
N ASP A 93 22.92 3.53 10.32
CA ASP A 93 24.19 4.01 10.88
C ASP A 93 25.26 2.90 10.78
N ASP A 94 24.93 1.69 11.27
CA ASP A 94 25.79 0.50 11.16
C ASP A 94 26.15 0.15 9.71
N PHE A 95 25.24 0.41 8.76
CA PHE A 95 25.51 0.20 7.35
C PHE A 95 26.54 1.21 6.82
N PHE A 96 26.38 2.50 7.12
CA PHE A 96 27.32 3.53 6.70
C PHE A 96 28.69 3.34 7.33
N ASP A 97 28.77 3.02 8.62
CA ASP A 97 30.04 2.78 9.31
C ASP A 97 30.80 1.61 8.68
N ARG A 98 30.11 0.52 8.33
CA ARG A 98 30.70 -0.63 7.64
C ARG A 98 31.16 -0.32 6.22
N GLN A 99 30.46 0.56 5.50
CA GLN A 99 30.85 0.97 4.14
C GLN A 99 32.03 1.94 4.16
N LEU A 100 32.03 2.92 5.05
CA LEU A 100 33.13 3.87 5.23
C LEU A 100 34.41 3.17 5.72
N ALA A 101 34.28 2.20 6.62
CA ALA A 101 35.41 1.38 7.08
C ALA A 101 35.99 0.47 5.99
N LYS A 102 35.23 0.16 4.93
CA LYS A 102 35.66 -0.66 3.79
C LYS A 102 36.36 0.13 2.69
N GLY A 103 36.41 1.46 2.77
CA GLY A 103 37.22 2.28 1.86
C GLY A 103 36.78 2.23 0.39
N GLU A 104 35.50 2.02 0.11
CA GLU A 104 34.94 2.23 -1.23
C GLU A 104 34.43 3.68 -1.32
N ALA A 105 35.35 4.58 -1.72
CA ALA A 105 35.06 5.94 -2.20
C ALA A 105 35.19 6.00 -3.72
#